data_AF-F0KK04-F1
#
_entry.id   AF-F0KK04-F1
#
_cell.length_a   1.000
_cell.length_b   1.000
_cell.length_c   1.000
_cell.angle_alpha   90.00
_cell.angle_beta   90.00
_cell.angle_gamma   90.00
#
_symmetry.space_group_name_H-M   'P 1'
#
loop_
_entity.id
_entity.type
_entity.pdbx_description
1 polymer ?
#
loop_
_entity_poly.entity_id
_entity_poly.type
_entity_poly.pdbx_seq_one_letter_code
_entity_poly.pdbx_strand_id
1 'polypeptide(L)' 'MYQTTKSALNQLKQLCPNQSSVAACLNQLRRAKIQFLNLGNIIVCPQYRSILIFKQRKLMEIETFSA' A
#
# COMPACT_ATOMS: atom_id res chain seq x y z
N MET A 1 8.04 0.53 19.45
CA MET A 1 8.00 0.31 17.98
C MET A 1 6.60 0.08 17.38
N TYR A 2 5.54 -0.16 18.17
CA TYR A 2 4.16 -0.36 17.66
C TYR A 2 3.46 0.91 17.13
N GLN A 3 3.85 2.09 17.60
CA GLN A 3 3.23 3.35 17.14
C GLN A 3 3.67 3.73 15.72
N THR A 4 4.92 3.42 15.36
CA THR A 4 5.50 3.75 14.06
C THR A 4 4.82 3.00 12.92
N THR A 5 4.51 1.72 13.10
CA THR A 5 3.82 0.88 12.10
C THR A 5 2.36 1.27 11.90
N LYS A 6 1.65 1.63 12.97
CA LYS A 6 0.26 2.12 12.87
C LYS A 6 0.17 3.45 12.11
N SER A 7 1.13 4.35 12.33
CA SER A 7 1.25 5.61 11.60
C SER A 7 1.53 5.36 10.10
N ALA A 8 2.47 4.47 9.80
CA ALA A 8 2.81 4.07 8.43
C ALA A 8 1.60 3.49 7.67
N LEU A 9 0.83 2.61 8.30
CA LEU A 9 -0.37 2.02 7.69
C LEU A 9 -1.44 3.08 7.38
N ASN A 10 -1.67 4.01 8.30
CA ASN A 10 -2.63 5.10 8.09
C ASN A 10 -2.20 6.01 6.92
N GLN A 11 -0.91 6.29 6.79
CA GLN A 11 -0.37 7.04 5.66
C GLN A 11 -0.63 6.34 4.33
N LEU A 12 -0.41 5.02 4.26
CA LEU A 12 -0.71 4.25 3.04
C LEU A 12 -2.20 4.25 2.71
N LYS A 13 -3.08 4.14 3.72
CA LYS A 13 -4.54 4.24 3.52
C LYS A 13 -4.98 5.62 3.02
N GLN A 14 -4.30 6.69 3.44
CA GLN A 14 -4.57 8.04 2.92
C GLN A 14 -4.05 8.22 1.48
N LEU A 15 -2.88 7.68 1.15
CA LEU A 15 -2.32 7.73 -0.20
C LEU A 15 -3.10 6.86 -1.20
N CYS A 16 -3.55 5.70 -0.74
CA CYS A 16 -4.29 4.72 -1.53
C CYS A 16 -5.64 4.43 -0.86
N PRO A 17 -6.66 5.28 -1.04
CA PRO A 17 -7.98 5.02 -0.49
C PRO A 17 -8.61 3.74 -1.06
N ASN A 18 -9.52 3.13 -0.32
CA ASN A 18 -10.30 1.98 -0.81
C ASN A 18 -10.92 2.26 -2.18
N GLN A 19 -11.04 1.22 -3.02
CA GLN A 19 -11.52 1.29 -4.39
C GLN A 19 -10.58 2.01 -5.39
N SER A 20 -9.45 2.55 -4.95
CA SER A 20 -8.42 3.10 -5.86
C SER A 20 -7.95 2.04 -6.85
N SER A 21 -7.71 2.44 -8.10
CA SER A 21 -7.14 1.54 -9.09
C SER A 21 -5.67 1.24 -8.77
N VAL A 22 -5.15 0.13 -9.31
CA VAL A 22 -3.72 -0.20 -9.24
C VAL A 22 -2.87 0.97 -9.73
N ALA A 23 -3.23 1.55 -10.89
CA ALA A 23 -2.50 2.67 -11.48
C ALA A 23 -2.51 3.93 -10.60
N ALA A 24 -3.65 4.24 -9.96
CA ALA A 24 -3.74 5.35 -9.01
C ALA A 24 -2.78 5.15 -7.83
N CYS A 25 -2.79 3.95 -7.22
CA CYS A 25 -1.91 3.62 -6.11
C CYS A 25 -0.43 3.72 -6.51
N LEU A 26 -0.03 3.14 -7.65
CA LEU A 26 1.34 3.21 -8.16
C LEU A 26 1.82 4.66 -8.34
N ASN A 27 0.95 5.53 -8.87
CA ASN A 27 1.28 6.93 -9.07
C ASN A 27 1.45 7.69 -7.74
N GLN A 28 0.59 7.42 -6.75
CA GLN A 28 0.71 8.03 -5.42
C GLN A 28 1.97 7.56 -4.70
N LEU A 29 2.27 6.27 -4.73
CA LEU A 29 3.49 5.72 -4.13
C LEU A 29 4.76 6.33 -4.77
N ARG A 30 4.80 6.48 -6.09
CA ARG A 30 5.91 7.16 -6.80
C ARG A 30 6.05 8.62 -6.37
N ARG A 31 4.94 9.38 -6.31
CA ARG A 31 4.95 10.78 -5.87
C ARG A 31 5.45 10.94 -4.44
N ALA A 32 5.04 10.02 -3.56
CA ALA A 32 5.48 9.96 -2.17
C ALA A 32 6.91 9.38 -2.00
N LYS A 33 7.58 9.00 -3.10
CA LYS A 33 8.91 8.36 -3.11
C LYS A 33 8.98 7.10 -2.24
N ILE A 34 7.86 6.38 -2.12
CA ILE A 34 7.79 5.11 -1.40
C ILE A 34 8.29 4.00 -2.32
N GLN A 35 9.23 3.18 -1.84
CA GLN A 35 9.68 1.99 -2.57
C GLN A 35 8.62 0.89 -2.48
N PHE A 36 8.34 0.26 -3.63
CA PHE A 36 7.38 -0.82 -3.72
C PHE A 36 7.78 -1.86 -4.77
N LEU A 37 7.22 -3.06 -4.63
CA LEU A 37 7.25 -4.12 -5.64
C LEU A 37 5.83 -4.32 -6.18
N ASN A 38 5.66 -4.21 -7.49
CA ASN A 38 4.37 -4.44 -8.16
C ASN A 38 4.31 -5.86 -8.71
N LEU A 39 3.37 -6.65 -8.22
CA LEU A 39 3.09 -8.04 -8.65
C LEU A 39 1.76 -8.16 -9.39
N GLY A 40 1.22 -7.05 -9.92
CA GLY A 40 -0.02 -6.99 -10.67
C GLY A 40 -1.23 -6.69 -9.79
N ASN A 41 -1.77 -7.71 -9.12
CA ASN A 41 -2.90 -7.58 -8.18
C ASN A 41 -2.45 -7.36 -6.73
N ILE A 42 -1.14 -7.37 -6.49
CA ILE A 42 -0.53 -7.17 -5.19
C ILE A 42 0.57 -6.11 -5.34
N ILE A 43 0.61 -5.13 -4.44
CA ILE A 43 1.75 -4.23 -4.32
C ILE A 43 2.32 -4.37 -2.91
N VAL A 44 3.61 -4.70 -2.82
CA VAL A 44 4.31 -4.82 -1.53
C VAL A 44 5.08 -3.52 -1.26
N CYS A 45 4.92 -2.96 -0.07
CA CYS A 45 5.64 -1.79 0.44
C CYS A 45 6.53 -2.21 1.63
N PRO A 46 7.78 -2.64 1.41
CA PRO A 46 8.62 -3.25 2.45
C PRO A 46 8.93 -2.31 3.63
N GLN A 47 9.19 -1.03 3.34
CA GLN A 47 9.48 -0.01 4.37
C GLN A 47 8.31 0.18 5.35
N TYR A 48 7.09 -0.06 4.85
CA TYR A 48 5.86 0.05 5.61
C TYR A 48 5.41 -1.29 6.20
N ARG A 49 6.11 -2.39 5.85
CA ARG A 49 5.70 -3.77 6.13
C ARG A 49 4.24 -4.02 5.74
N SER A 50 3.83 -3.49 4.59
CA SER A 50 2.45 -3.55 4.14
C SER A 50 2.31 -4.13 2.74
N ILE A 51 1.16 -4.76 2.50
CA ILE A 51 0.73 -5.30 1.22
C ILE A 51 -0.60 -4.65 0.86
N LEU A 52 -0.69 -4.10 -0.35
CA LEU A 52 -1.92 -3.59 -0.94
C LEU A 52 -2.50 -4.69 -1.83
N ILE A 53 -3.72 -5.13 -1.54
CA ILE A 53 -4.39 -6.24 -2.23
C ILE A 53 -5.49 -5.68 -3.12
N PHE A 54 -5.44 -6.04 -4.41
CA PHE A 54 -6.38 -5.57 -5.41
C PHE A 54 -7.26 -6.71 -5.93
N LYS A 55 -8.58 -6.48 -5.95
CA LYS A 55 -9.56 -7.37 -6.58
C LYS A 55 -10.30 -6.60 -7.66
N GLN A 56 -10.50 -7.20 -8.83
CA GLN A 56 -11.12 -6.52 -9.99
C GLN A 56 -10.45 -5.16 -10.30
N ARG A 57 -9.12 -5.11 -10.17
CA ARG A 57 -8.26 -3.92 -10.37
C ARG A 57 -8.49 -2.75 -9.40
N LYS A 58 -9.22 -2.98 -8.31
CA LYS A 58 -9.47 -2.00 -7.25
C LYS A 58 -8.89 -2.44 -5.92
N LEU A 59 -8.39 -1.49 -5.15
CA LEU A 59 -7.85 -1.73 -3.82
C LEU A 59 -8.97 -2.20 -2.90
N MET A 60 -8.79 -3.40 -2.35
CA MET A 60 -9.69 -3.98 -1.36
C MET A 60 -9.19 -3.76 0.04
N GLU A 61 -7.90 -4.02 0.27
CA GLU A 61 -7.32 -4.03 1.61
C GLU A 61 -5.84 -3.65 1.60
N ILE A 62 -5.39 -3.10 2.73
CA ILE A 62 -3.98 -2.92 3.04
C ILE A 62 -3.69 -3.70 4.32
N GLU A 63 -2.93 -4.78 4.19
CA GLU A 63 -2.52 -5.65 5.29
C GLU A 63 -1.09 -5.33 5.73
N THR A 64 -0.78 -5.54 7.00
CA THR A 64 0.59 -5.53 7.50
C THR A 64 1.12 -6.95 7.61
N PHE A 65 2.37 -7.18 7.23
CA PHE A 65 3.03 -8.47 7.41
C PHE A 65 4.14 -8.38 8.47
N SER A 66 4.29 -9.45 9.25
CA SER A 66 5.48 -9.71 10.05
C SER A 66 6.35 -10.72 9.31
N ALA A 67 7.65 -10.43 9.23
CA ALA A 67 8.65 -11.45 8.91
C ALA A 67 8.81 -12.38 10.11
#